data_AF-A0A7S2AJQ1-F1
#
_entry.id   AF-A0A7S2AJQ1-F1
#
_cell.length_a   1.000
_cell.length_b   1.000
_cell.length_c   1.000
_cell.angle_alpha   90.00
_cell.angle_beta   90.00
_cell.angle_gamma   90.00
#
_symmetry.space_group_name_H-M   'P 1'
#
loop_
_entity.id
_entity.type
_entity.pdbx_description
1 polymer ?
#
loop_
_entity_poly.entity_id
_entity_poly.type
_entity_poly.pdbx_seq_one_letter_code
_entity_poly.pdbx_strand_id
1 'polypeptide(L)'
;IDDQIPAGGTDFRAGFSKAFSMLASSRTTATSSSCNKIILFLTDGEDTSNLGLSELRGLNSQDVTIFTYSFGSGADKARPKSIACQNNGIWYHANDGADIGRIMSGYYMYYAGALAHTKQLRWTFYKELTTRHELIT
;
A
#
# COMPACT_ATOMS: atom_id res chain seq x y z
N ILE A 1 5.12 15.71 1.26
CA ILE A 1 5.49 14.81 2.38
C ILE A 1 6.60 15.41 3.22
N ASP A 2 7.41 16.31 2.66
CA ASP A 2 8.58 16.94 3.31
C ASP A 2 8.29 17.95 4.43
N ASP A 3 7.08 17.97 4.97
CA ASP A 3 6.68 18.90 6.04
C ASP A 3 5.91 18.18 7.16
N GLN A 4 6.23 16.89 7.38
CA GLN A 4 5.72 16.14 8.51
C GLN A 4 6.78 16.10 9.62
N ILE A 5 6.44 16.67 10.76
CA ILE A 5 7.22 16.56 11.99
C ILE A 5 6.67 15.32 12.73
N PRO A 6 7.46 14.24 12.89
CA PRO A 6 7.02 13.11 13.68
C PRO A 6 6.88 13.55 15.14
N ALA A 7 5.65 13.54 15.66
CA ALA A 7 5.32 13.89 17.03
C ALA A 7 4.25 12.95 17.59
N GLY A 8 4.45 12.47 18.82
CA GLY A 8 3.55 11.51 19.47
C GLY A 8 3.99 10.05 19.30
N GLY A 9 3.05 9.12 19.55
CA GLY A 9 3.24 7.68 19.36
C GLY A 9 2.71 7.19 18.00
N THR A 10 2.90 5.90 17.72
CA THR A 10 2.48 5.30 16.44
C THR A 10 1.10 4.63 16.58
N ASP A 11 0.05 5.28 16.09
CA ASP A 11 -1.34 4.78 16.19
C ASP A 11 -1.80 4.10 14.88
N PHE A 12 -1.72 2.77 14.83
CA PHE A 12 -2.17 2.03 13.65
C PHE A 12 -3.69 2.07 13.49
N ARG A 13 -4.46 2.03 14.58
CA ARG A 13 -5.93 2.06 14.54
C ARG A 13 -6.41 3.33 13.84
N ALA A 14 -5.90 4.49 14.22
CA ALA A 14 -6.26 5.78 13.63
C ALA A 14 -5.89 5.82 12.14
N GLY A 15 -4.68 5.35 11.78
CA GLY A 15 -4.21 5.29 10.40
C GLY A 15 -5.10 4.43 9.50
N PHE A 16 -5.38 3.20 9.91
CA PHE A 16 -6.25 2.30 9.16
C PHE A 16 -7.70 2.80 9.10
N SER A 17 -8.25 3.28 10.22
CA SER A 17 -9.61 3.84 10.25
C SER A 17 -9.76 5.00 9.26
N LYS A 18 -8.75 5.88 9.20
CA LYS A 18 -8.74 6.98 8.24
C LYS A 18 -8.65 6.46 6.80
N ALA A 19 -7.75 5.52 6.52
CA ALA A 19 -7.60 4.94 5.18
C ALA A 19 -8.91 4.28 4.69
N PHE A 20 -9.56 3.47 5.52
CA PHE A 20 -10.84 2.84 5.15
C PHE A 20 -11.97 3.86 4.99
N SER A 21 -12.00 4.92 5.80
CA SER A 21 -12.97 6.00 5.62
C SER A 21 -12.81 6.69 4.25
N MET A 22 -11.58 6.93 3.81
CA MET A 22 -11.29 7.53 2.51
C MET A 22 -11.72 6.62 1.36
N LEU A 23 -11.46 5.32 1.45
CA LEU A 23 -11.91 4.33 0.46
C LEU A 23 -13.44 4.22 0.41
N ALA A 24 -14.12 4.31 1.56
CA ALA A 24 -15.58 4.36 1.59
C ALA A 24 -16.12 5.63 0.92
N SER A 25 -15.54 6.78 1.22
CA SER A 25 -15.93 8.07 0.61
C SER A 25 -15.62 8.13 -0.89
N SER A 26 -14.53 7.53 -1.38
CA SER A 26 -14.21 7.53 -2.82
C SER A 26 -15.21 6.70 -3.64
N ARG A 27 -15.85 5.72 -3.00
CA ARG A 27 -16.94 4.94 -3.61
C ARG A 27 -18.24 5.74 -3.68
N THR A 28 -18.63 6.41 -2.59
CA THR A 28 -19.89 7.18 -2.56
C THR A 28 -19.85 8.40 -3.48
N THR A 29 -18.67 8.99 -3.67
CA THR A 29 -18.47 10.14 -4.56
C THR A 29 -18.21 9.76 -6.02
N ALA A 30 -18.17 8.46 -6.35
CA ALA A 30 -17.85 7.94 -7.69
C ALA A 30 -16.53 8.49 -8.28
N THR A 31 -15.57 8.86 -7.44
CA THR A 31 -14.27 9.42 -7.84
C THR A 31 -13.19 8.36 -8.05
N SER A 32 -13.54 7.08 -7.93
CA SER A 32 -12.61 5.95 -8.04
C SER A 32 -13.19 4.82 -8.89
N SER A 33 -12.31 4.05 -9.54
CA SER A 33 -12.72 2.86 -10.31
C SER A 33 -13.25 1.74 -9.42
N SER A 34 -12.86 1.71 -8.14
CA SER A 34 -13.19 0.67 -7.16
C SER A 34 -12.83 -0.77 -7.56
N CYS A 35 -12.12 -0.97 -8.69
CA CYS A 35 -11.77 -2.29 -9.22
C CYS A 35 -10.77 -3.02 -8.33
N ASN A 36 -9.62 -2.39 -8.08
CA ASN A 36 -8.57 -2.88 -7.18
C ASN A 36 -8.40 -1.87 -6.06
N LYS A 37 -8.46 -2.34 -4.81
CA LYS A 37 -8.28 -1.49 -3.63
C LYS A 37 -7.07 -1.99 -2.89
N ILE A 38 -6.10 -1.10 -2.70
CA ILE A 38 -4.82 -1.41 -2.08
C ILE A 38 -4.54 -0.37 -1.01
N ILE A 39 -4.02 -0.83 0.13
CA ILE A 39 -3.36 0.02 1.12
C ILE A 39 -1.89 -0.38 1.14
N LEU A 40 -1.02 0.61 0.99
CA LEU A 40 0.42 0.48 1.26
C LEU A 40 0.66 1.15 2.61
N PHE A 41 0.93 0.37 3.64
CA PHE A 41 1.11 0.84 5.01
C PHE A 41 2.59 0.83 5.39
N LEU A 42 3.14 1.97 5.74
CA LEU A 42 4.55 2.17 6.05
C LEU A 42 4.72 2.47 7.54
N THR A 43 5.69 1.84 8.19
CA THR A 43 5.99 2.10 9.61
C THR A 43 7.45 1.84 9.93
N ASP A 44 8.03 2.70 10.76
CA ASP A 44 9.37 2.58 11.36
C ASP A 44 9.32 2.32 12.87
N GLY A 45 8.12 2.20 13.44
CA GLY A 45 7.87 2.10 14.88
C GLY A 45 6.89 1.00 15.28
N GLU A 46 6.55 0.95 16.57
CA GLU A 46 5.66 -0.05 17.16
C GLU A 46 4.26 0.52 17.41
N ASP A 47 3.21 -0.27 17.14
CA ASP A 47 1.83 0.15 17.36
C ASP A 47 1.52 0.37 18.85
N THR A 48 1.18 1.61 19.22
CA THR A 48 0.75 1.96 20.59
C THR A 48 -0.77 1.93 20.76
N SER A 49 -1.54 1.67 19.70
CA SER A 49 -3.01 1.73 19.72
C SER A 49 -3.69 0.44 20.19
N ASN A 50 -2.94 -0.67 20.32
CA ASN A 50 -3.47 -2.01 20.60
C ASN A 50 -4.56 -2.45 19.59
N LEU A 51 -4.35 -2.17 18.30
CA LEU A 51 -5.30 -2.53 17.22
C LEU A 51 -5.48 -4.06 17.08
N GLY A 52 -6.66 -4.59 17.39
CA GLY A 52 -6.92 -6.01 17.21
C GLY A 52 -6.85 -6.44 15.74
N LEU A 53 -6.28 -7.61 15.43
CA LEU A 53 -6.31 -8.13 14.05
C LEU A 53 -7.74 -8.43 13.58
N SER A 54 -8.60 -8.91 14.49
CA SER A 54 -10.05 -9.09 14.24
C SER A 54 -10.77 -7.76 14.01
N GLU A 55 -10.42 -6.74 14.78
CA GLU A 55 -10.93 -5.36 14.61
C GLU A 55 -10.56 -4.84 13.22
N LEU A 56 -9.29 -4.96 12.83
CA LEU A 56 -8.82 -4.54 11.51
C LEU A 56 -9.54 -5.28 10.39
N ARG A 57 -9.77 -6.59 10.54
CA ARG A 57 -10.55 -7.38 9.58
C ARG A 57 -11.99 -6.88 9.44
N GLY A 58 -12.61 -6.46 10.55
CA GLY A 58 -13.94 -5.85 10.54
C GLY A 58 -13.96 -4.48 9.85
N LEU A 59 -12.92 -3.67 10.04
CA LEU A 59 -12.75 -2.39 9.33
C LEU A 59 -12.57 -2.60 7.82
N ASN A 60 -11.88 -3.67 7.43
CA ASN A 60 -11.65 -4.04 6.04
C ASN A 60 -12.88 -4.71 5.37
N SER A 61 -14.06 -4.12 5.52
CA SER A 61 -15.32 -4.59 4.92
C SER A 61 -15.33 -4.60 3.39
N GLN A 62 -14.37 -3.92 2.76
CA GLN A 62 -14.27 -3.80 1.31
C GLN A 62 -13.24 -4.76 0.69
N ASP A 63 -12.71 -5.73 1.44
CA ASP A 63 -11.70 -6.69 0.96
C ASP A 63 -10.51 -6.00 0.26
N VAL A 64 -9.99 -4.98 0.92
CA VAL A 64 -8.83 -4.21 0.48
C VAL A 64 -7.58 -5.04 0.73
N THR A 65 -6.69 -5.13 -0.27
CA THR A 65 -5.39 -5.77 -0.10
C THR A 65 -4.44 -4.85 0.66
N ILE A 66 -3.81 -5.32 1.74
CA ILE A 66 -2.94 -4.49 2.59
C ILE A 66 -1.50 -4.98 2.51
N PHE A 67 -0.64 -4.20 1.86
CA PHE A 67 0.80 -4.38 1.91
C PHE A 67 1.37 -3.59 3.07
N THR A 68 2.31 -4.17 3.79
CA THR A 68 2.95 -3.52 4.94
C THR A 68 4.46 -3.46 4.78
N TYR A 69 5.06 -2.34 5.17
CA TYR A 69 6.48 -2.08 5.05
C TYR A 69 7.03 -1.62 6.40
N SER A 70 7.96 -2.38 6.95
CA SER A 70 8.68 -2.05 8.19
C SER A 70 10.06 -1.46 7.85
N PHE A 71 10.39 -0.28 8.35
CA PHE A 71 11.63 0.45 8.02
C PHE A 71 12.63 0.48 9.17
N GLY A 72 13.89 0.21 8.85
CA GLY A 72 15.00 0.27 9.80
C GLY A 72 15.05 -0.92 10.75
N SER A 73 16.14 -0.97 11.52
CA SER A 73 16.40 -2.12 12.40
C SER A 73 15.47 -2.18 13.62
N GLY A 74 14.96 -1.04 14.06
CA GLY A 74 14.13 -0.89 15.26
C GLY A 74 12.62 -1.04 15.04
N ALA A 75 12.15 -1.16 13.80
CA ALA A 75 10.72 -1.27 13.52
C ALA A 75 10.14 -2.63 13.91
N ASP A 76 8.86 -2.61 14.31
CA ASP A 76 8.08 -3.82 14.52
C ASP A 76 7.97 -4.61 13.21
N LYS A 77 8.30 -5.90 13.29
CA LYS A 77 8.20 -6.86 12.17
C LYS A 77 7.02 -7.79 12.33
N ALA A 78 6.63 -8.12 13.56
CA ALA A 78 5.64 -9.15 13.85
C ALA A 78 4.23 -8.64 13.55
N ARG A 79 3.90 -7.42 13.98
CA ARG A 79 2.57 -6.86 13.78
C ARG A 79 2.30 -6.52 12.31
N PRO A 80 3.16 -5.79 11.58
CA PRO A 80 2.90 -5.48 10.18
C PRO A 80 2.82 -6.74 9.31
N LYS A 81 3.64 -7.76 9.61
CA LYS A 81 3.57 -9.07 8.95
C LYS A 81 2.23 -9.78 9.17
N SER A 82 1.74 -9.78 10.40
CA SER A 82 0.44 -10.38 10.75
C SER A 82 -0.71 -9.65 10.05
N ILE A 83 -0.64 -8.31 9.96
CA ILE A 83 -1.63 -7.50 9.26
C ILE A 83 -1.68 -7.85 7.76
N ALA A 84 -0.54 -7.87 7.09
CA ALA A 84 -0.50 -8.22 5.65
C ALA A 84 -1.04 -9.63 5.39
N CYS A 85 -0.64 -10.60 6.22
CA CYS A 85 -1.07 -11.99 6.10
C CYS A 85 -2.60 -12.16 6.19
N GLN A 86 -3.27 -11.37 7.03
CA GLN A 86 -4.73 -11.49 7.20
C GLN A 86 -5.54 -10.70 6.17
N ASN A 87 -4.89 -9.88 5.35
CA ASN A 87 -5.54 -8.98 4.40
C ASN A 87 -4.98 -9.14 2.98
N ASN A 88 -4.69 -10.39 2.59
CA ASN A 88 -4.29 -10.80 1.24
C ASN A 88 -3.08 -10.04 0.65
N GLY A 89 -2.22 -9.49 1.51
CA GLY A 89 -1.07 -8.70 1.08
C GLY A 89 0.27 -9.34 1.42
N ILE A 90 1.32 -8.57 1.17
CA ILE A 90 2.71 -8.98 1.43
C ILE A 90 3.36 -7.98 2.37
N TRP A 91 4.16 -8.49 3.29
CA TRP A 91 5.00 -7.70 4.16
C TRP A 91 6.44 -7.67 3.67
N TYR A 92 7.07 -6.50 3.74
CA TYR A 92 8.48 -6.30 3.43
C TYR A 92 9.19 -5.57 4.57
N HIS A 93 10.43 -5.97 4.84
CA HIS A 93 11.33 -5.24 5.72
C HIS A 93 12.35 -4.49 4.86
N ALA A 94 12.45 -3.18 5.07
CA ALA A 94 13.42 -2.32 4.43
C ALA A 94 14.50 -1.93 5.44
N ASN A 95 15.74 -2.33 5.19
CA ASN A 95 16.88 -1.90 6.00
C ASN A 95 17.16 -0.40 5.79
N ASP A 96 17.88 0.21 6.72
CA ASP A 96 18.31 1.61 6.59
C ASP A 96 19.12 1.81 5.29
N GLY A 97 18.78 2.86 4.54
CA GLY A 97 19.39 3.17 3.26
C GLY A 97 18.93 2.28 2.09
N ALA A 98 17.92 1.43 2.27
CA ALA A 98 17.34 0.66 1.17
C ALA A 98 16.61 1.57 0.15
N ASP A 99 16.57 1.14 -1.11
CA ASP A 99 15.77 1.80 -2.16
C ASP A 99 14.29 1.53 -1.94
N ILE A 100 13.66 2.42 -1.17
CA ILE A 100 12.24 2.35 -0.82
C ILE A 100 11.36 2.41 -2.07
N GLY A 101 11.74 3.23 -3.06
CA GLY A 101 10.99 3.36 -4.31
C GLY A 101 10.89 2.03 -5.04
N ARG A 102 12.03 1.32 -5.16
CA ARG A 102 12.07 -0.03 -5.73
C ARG A 102 11.24 -1.02 -4.92
N ILE A 103 11.38 -1.04 -3.59
CA ILE A 103 10.65 -1.97 -2.71
C ILE A 103 9.15 -1.75 -2.82
N MET A 104 8.70 -0.50 -2.72
CA MET A 104 7.28 -0.15 -2.84
C MET A 104 6.74 -0.43 -4.23
N SER A 105 7.52 -0.22 -5.30
CA SER A 105 7.08 -0.58 -6.66
C SER A 105 6.82 -2.09 -6.84
N GLY A 106 7.31 -2.93 -5.93
CA GLY A 106 7.12 -4.38 -5.96
C GLY A 106 5.65 -4.84 -5.97
N TYR A 107 4.70 -4.04 -5.46
CA TYR A 107 3.27 -4.41 -5.54
C TYR A 107 2.80 -4.55 -7.00
N TYR A 108 3.41 -3.84 -7.95
CA TYR A 108 3.07 -3.99 -9.37
C TYR A 108 3.32 -5.40 -9.87
N MET A 109 4.38 -6.07 -9.41
CA MET A 109 4.68 -7.45 -9.80
C MET A 109 3.62 -8.43 -9.28
N TYR A 110 3.11 -8.20 -8.06
CA TYR A 110 2.02 -9.02 -7.51
C TYR A 110 0.77 -8.97 -8.39
N TYR A 111 0.34 -7.78 -8.79
CA TYR A 111 -0.83 -7.62 -9.66
C TYR A 111 -0.56 -8.03 -11.11
N ALA A 112 0.65 -7.79 -11.63
CA ALA A 112 1.04 -8.27 -12.95
C ALA A 112 0.95 -9.80 -13.03
N GLY A 113 1.38 -10.51 -11.98
CA GLY A 113 1.22 -11.95 -11.85
C GLY A 113 -0.25 -12.38 -11.80
N ALA A 114 -1.07 -11.71 -10.99
CA ALA A 114 -2.51 -11.99 -10.93
C ALA A 114 -3.23 -11.76 -12.28
N LEU A 115 -2.76 -10.78 -13.06
CA LEU A 115 -3.30 -10.46 -14.38
C LEU A 115 -2.65 -11.26 -15.53
N ALA A 116 -1.64 -12.10 -15.25
CA ALA A 116 -0.89 -12.82 -16.28
C ALA A 116 -1.79 -13.75 -17.15
N HIS A 117 -2.93 -14.17 -16.61
CA HIS A 117 -3.91 -14.98 -17.34
C HIS A 117 -4.78 -14.17 -18.30
N THR A 118 -4.84 -12.85 -18.16
CA THR A 118 -5.64 -11.96 -19.00
C THR A 118 -4.79 -11.38 -20.12
N LYS A 119 -4.89 -11.99 -21.32
CA LYS A 119 -4.18 -11.54 -22.52
C LYS A 119 -4.98 -10.45 -23.24
N GLN A 120 -4.88 -9.21 -22.76
CA GLN A 120 -5.49 -8.05 -23.40
C GLN A 120 -4.41 -7.07 -23.88
N LEU A 121 -4.54 -6.60 -25.11
CA LEU A 121 -3.71 -5.53 -25.66
C LEU A 121 -4.13 -4.20 -25.04
N ARG A 122 -3.16 -3.42 -24.55
CA ARG A 122 -3.36 -2.09 -24.01
C ARG A 122 -2.37 -1.16 -24.69
N TRP A 123 -2.86 0.00 -25.11
CA TRP A 123 -2.04 1.00 -25.79
C TRP A 123 -1.79 2.19 -24.85
N THR A 124 -0.55 2.64 -24.78
CA THR A 124 -0.17 3.84 -24.01
C THR A 124 0.65 4.77 -24.90
N PHE A 125 0.24 6.04 -24.96
CA PHE A 125 1.03 7.08 -25.59
C PHE A 125 2.06 7.63 -24.60
N TYR A 126 3.31 7.77 -25.04
CA TYR A 126 4.39 8.29 -24.22
C TYR A 126 5.38 9.09 -25.07
N LYS A 127 6.09 10.02 -24.43
CA LYS A 127 7.20 10.73 -25.07
C LYS A 127 8.50 9.99 -24.81
N GLU A 128 9.22 9.66 -25.87
CA GLU A 128 10.51 9.01 -25.78
C GLU A 128 11.55 9.93 -25.11
N LEU A 129 12.45 9.37 -24.29
CA LEU A 129 13.43 10.16 -23.53
C LEU A 129 14.42 10.91 -24.43
N THR A 130 14.84 10.29 -25.53
CA THR A 130 15.89 10.85 -26.40
C THR A 130 15.34 11.89 -27.36
N THR A 131 14.33 11.51 -28.15
CA THR A 131 13.82 12.35 -29.24
C THR A 131 12.63 13.23 -28.83
N ARG A 132 12.00 12.94 -27.68
CA ARG A 132 10.75 13.56 -27.20
C ARG A 132 9.57 13.43 -28.18
N HIS A 133 9.68 12.59 -29.20
CA HIS A 133 8.56 12.24 -30.05
C HIS A 133 7.55 11.39 -29.28
N GLU A 134 6.28 11.57 -29.61
CA GLU A 134 5.21 10.76 -29.06
C GLU A 134 5.16 9.41 -29.79
N LEU A 135 5.25 8.34 -29.01
CA LEU A 135 5.23 6.96 -29.46
C LEU A 135 4.10 6.21 -28.76
N ILE A 136 3.72 5.06 -29.32
CA ILE A 136 2.73 4.16 -28.75
C ILE A 136 3.39 2.84 -28.37
N THR A 137 3.05 2.28 -27.22
CA THR A 137 3.42 0.92 -26.79
C THR A 137 2.22 0.15 -26.31
#